data_AF-A0A813G514-F1
#
_entry.id   AF-A0A813G514-F1
#
_cell.length_a   1.000
_cell.length_b   1.000
_cell.length_c   1.000
_cell.angle_alpha   90.00
_cell.angle_beta   90.00
_cell.angle_gamma   90.00
#
_symmetry.space_group_name_H-M   'P 1'
#
loop_
_entity.id
_entity.type
_entity.pdbx_description
1 polymer ?
#
loop_
_entity_poly.entity_id
_entity_poly.type
_entity_poly.pdbx_seq_one_letter_code
_entity_poly.pdbx_strand_id
1 'polypeptide(L)'
;MGMPPLTLALSGGMLFCYAILVLRRLWRCNWAAVRLAVVKHGRQMCFIDKAEGQHVKQFRRQRISWSTGISEALLHCVAGKYVTGLILLAAMPDDSVIFLARSLSRDLFIFLLLFLITVTPKRFAAYVLDFAHLLFTGCLIFIAFAAPPASCEEFSALQLSRLLAGLMAGNARLTCPCTLLVFAMKCVAVRKDASGIKEMWGDVWLTLFMLVVFIVYELLLFRIVTDTVPLAVLATKASLLSALCDAVVTLGPDLQIVEKAPKLANLLCQKPEETKAQGMSPSLQGSNFLDFISQTDKERFMLFIYQIPVEASSASRAEPAPAEALNVQMQGGSSISIQVQLFHSSFLEPDGKVGHLI
;
A
#
# COMPACT_ATOMS: atom_id res chain seq x y z
N MET A 1 13.31 25.93 42.50
CA MET A 1 13.75 26.78 41.37
C MET A 1 12.92 26.39 40.16
N GLY A 2 11.94 27.21 39.77
CA GLY A 2 11.08 26.91 38.63
C GLY A 2 11.81 27.18 37.31
N MET A 3 11.87 26.19 36.42
CA MET A 3 12.31 26.44 35.05
C MET A 3 11.28 27.33 34.33
N PRO A 4 11.71 28.30 33.52
CA PRO A 4 10.78 29.22 32.85
C PRO A 4 9.96 28.47 31.78
N PRO A 5 8.63 28.71 31.72
CA PRO A 5 7.70 28.03 30.81
C PRO A 5 7.98 28.22 29.31
N LEU A 6 8.90 29.11 28.94
CA LEU A 6 9.31 29.32 27.55
C LEU A 6 10.07 28.13 26.92
N THR A 7 10.78 27.33 27.71
CA THR A 7 11.61 26.22 27.19
C THR A 7 10.77 25.03 26.70
N LEU A 8 9.64 24.74 27.36
CA LEU A 8 8.69 23.70 26.95
C LEU A 8 7.93 24.09 25.66
N ALA A 9 7.48 25.34 25.53
CA ALA A 9 6.79 25.82 24.34
C ALA A 9 7.68 25.82 23.07
N LEU A 10 8.96 26.18 23.22
CA LEU A 10 9.95 26.12 22.13
C LEU A 10 10.25 24.69 21.67
N SER A 11 10.25 23.71 22.58
CA SER A 11 10.48 22.31 22.24
C SER A 11 9.33 21.68 21.45
N GLY A 12 8.08 22.00 21.80
CA GLY A 12 6.88 21.55 21.08
C GLY A 12 6.75 22.20 19.70
N GLY A 13 7.02 23.50 19.59
CA GLY A 13 7.02 24.22 18.32
C GLY A 13 8.09 23.72 17.34
N MET A 14 9.30 23.42 17.83
CA MET A 14 10.36 22.84 16.99
C MET A 14 10.03 21.42 16.53
N LEU A 15 9.45 20.57 17.39
CA LEU A 15 8.99 19.24 17.01
C LEU A 15 7.87 19.30 15.95
N PHE A 16 6.95 20.26 16.07
CA PHE A 16 5.88 20.47 15.09
C PHE A 16 6.41 20.96 13.74
N CYS A 17 7.31 21.96 13.74
CA CYS A 17 7.96 22.45 12.52
C CYS A 17 8.82 21.36 11.87
N TYR A 18 9.52 20.55 12.65
CA TYR A 18 10.31 19.41 12.15
C TYR A 18 9.40 18.33 11.55
N ALA A 19 8.28 18.00 12.20
CA ALA A 19 7.28 17.09 11.67
C ALA A 19 6.68 17.59 10.35
N ILE A 20 6.36 18.88 10.24
CA ILE A 20 5.89 19.49 8.98
C ILE A 20 6.97 19.41 7.90
N LEU A 21 8.23 19.70 8.21
CA LEU A 21 9.33 19.63 7.24
C LEU A 21 9.58 18.19 6.77
N VAL A 22 9.53 17.22 7.68
CA VAL A 22 9.63 15.79 7.35
C VAL A 22 8.44 15.37 6.50
N LEU A 23 7.20 15.73 6.85
CA LEU A 23 6.00 15.44 6.06
C LEU A 23 6.04 16.11 4.68
N ARG A 24 6.56 17.33 4.58
CA ARG A 24 6.69 18.06 3.30
C ARG A 24 7.80 17.47 2.42
N ARG A 25 8.87 16.97 3.02
CA ARG A 25 9.95 16.25 2.32
C ARG A 25 9.48 14.87 1.87
N LEU A 26 8.77 14.14 2.73
CA LEU A 26 8.08 12.89 2.40
C LEU A 26 7.07 13.11 1.27
N TRP A 27 6.25 14.17 1.32
CA TRP A 27 5.30 14.51 0.26
C TRP A 27 6.00 14.78 -1.08
N ARG A 28 7.07 15.59 -1.10
CA ARG A 28 7.83 15.88 -2.33
C ARG A 28 8.54 14.65 -2.88
N CYS A 29 9.14 13.82 -2.02
CA CYS A 29 9.82 12.60 -2.44
C CYS A 29 8.83 11.53 -2.92
N ASN A 30 7.66 11.41 -2.27
CA ASN A 30 6.62 10.47 -2.67
C ASN A 30 5.96 10.91 -3.99
N TRP A 31 5.69 12.20 -4.18
CA TRP A 31 5.20 12.71 -5.47
C TRP A 31 6.28 12.61 -6.56
N ALA A 32 7.55 12.90 -6.27
CA ALA A 32 8.61 12.73 -7.26
C ALA A 32 8.79 11.25 -7.66
N ALA A 33 8.74 10.32 -6.70
CA ALA A 33 8.84 8.88 -6.94
C ALA A 33 7.61 8.32 -7.66
N VAL A 34 6.41 8.77 -7.31
CA VAL A 34 5.16 8.42 -8.02
C VAL A 34 5.15 9.01 -9.43
N ARG A 35 5.61 10.26 -9.64
CA ARG A 35 5.81 10.85 -10.99
C ARG A 35 6.81 10.05 -11.79
N LEU A 36 7.97 9.71 -11.21
CA LEU A 36 8.99 8.91 -11.88
C LEU A 36 8.50 7.50 -12.18
N ALA A 37 7.73 6.88 -11.29
CA ALA A 37 7.13 5.57 -11.52
C ALA A 37 6.08 5.63 -12.64
N VAL A 38 5.20 6.64 -12.64
CA VAL A 38 4.15 6.82 -13.67
C VAL A 38 4.75 7.21 -15.03
N VAL A 39 5.73 8.12 -15.07
CA VAL A 39 6.40 8.57 -16.32
C VAL A 39 7.32 7.48 -16.89
N LYS A 40 7.93 6.65 -16.04
CA LYS A 40 8.76 5.51 -16.49
C LYS A 40 7.89 4.30 -16.88
N HIS A 41 6.72 4.12 -16.27
CA HIS A 41 5.72 3.14 -16.67
C HIS A 41 5.09 3.44 -18.04
N GLY A 42 4.88 4.71 -18.40
CA GLY A 42 4.39 5.09 -19.73
C GLY A 42 5.37 4.81 -20.89
N ARG A 43 6.64 4.47 -20.62
CA ARG A 43 7.67 4.24 -21.66
C ARG A 43 8.25 2.82 -21.69
N GLN A 44 7.90 1.92 -20.78
CA GLN A 44 8.54 0.59 -20.65
C GLN A 44 7.58 -0.61 -20.78
N MET A 45 6.41 -0.46 -21.42
CA MET A 45 5.44 -1.55 -21.65
C MET A 45 5.86 -2.62 -22.69
N CYS A 46 7.14 -2.79 -23.02
CA CYS A 46 7.57 -3.81 -24.01
C CYS A 46 8.43 -4.96 -23.44
N PHE A 47 8.64 -5.04 -22.12
CA PHE A 47 9.43 -6.12 -21.51
C PHE A 47 8.87 -6.50 -20.13
N ILE A 48 7.71 -7.14 -20.08
CA ILE A 48 7.06 -7.53 -18.82
C ILE A 48 6.74 -9.02 -18.87
N ASP A 49 7.63 -9.80 -18.27
CA ASP A 49 7.33 -11.13 -17.73
C ASP A 49 8.35 -11.48 -16.63
N LYS A 50 9.58 -10.94 -16.72
CA LYS A 50 10.59 -10.99 -15.64
C LYS A 50 10.61 -9.76 -14.72
N ALA A 51 9.99 -8.65 -15.13
CA ALA A 51 10.08 -7.36 -14.44
C ALA A 51 9.11 -7.25 -13.25
N GLU A 52 7.92 -7.86 -13.32
CA GLU A 52 6.86 -7.71 -12.31
C GLU A 52 7.28 -8.25 -10.93
N GLY A 53 7.93 -9.41 -10.92
CA GLY A 53 8.53 -9.97 -9.71
C GLY A 53 9.68 -9.14 -9.16
N GLN A 54 10.38 -8.36 -9.99
CA GLN A 54 11.43 -7.44 -9.54
C GLN A 54 10.84 -6.13 -9.01
N HIS A 55 9.75 -5.61 -9.57
CA HIS A 55 9.16 -4.35 -9.16
C HIS A 55 8.42 -4.44 -7.83
N VAL A 56 7.65 -5.50 -7.59
CA VAL A 56 7.04 -5.75 -6.26
C VAL A 56 8.15 -5.96 -5.22
N LYS A 57 9.22 -6.69 -5.59
CA LYS A 57 10.42 -6.83 -4.72
C LYS A 57 11.12 -5.50 -4.51
N GLN A 58 11.18 -4.61 -5.50
CA GLN A 58 11.84 -3.30 -5.41
C GLN A 58 11.03 -2.31 -4.57
N PHE A 59 9.70 -2.27 -4.73
CA PHE A 59 8.81 -1.49 -3.87
C PHE A 59 8.87 -1.99 -2.42
N ARG A 60 8.87 -3.30 -2.21
CA ARG A 60 9.05 -3.90 -0.88
C ARG A 60 10.43 -3.57 -0.30
N ARG A 61 11.50 -3.60 -1.11
CA ARG A 61 12.86 -3.18 -0.70
C ARG A 61 12.94 -1.69 -0.38
N GLN A 62 12.30 -0.83 -1.16
CA GLN A 62 12.25 0.61 -0.90
C GLN A 62 11.45 0.90 0.38
N ARG A 63 10.29 0.27 0.58
CA ARG A 63 9.52 0.39 1.84
C ARG A 63 10.36 -0.05 3.04
N ILE A 64 11.07 -1.17 2.94
CA ILE A 64 11.99 -1.64 3.99
C ILE A 64 13.10 -0.60 4.23
N SER A 65 13.75 -0.09 3.17
CA SER A 65 14.82 0.90 3.26
C SER A 65 14.38 2.24 3.88
N TRP A 66 13.14 2.67 3.64
CA TRP A 66 12.60 3.91 4.22
C TRP A 66 12.18 3.69 5.67
N SER A 67 11.58 2.53 5.96
CA SER A 67 11.30 2.14 7.34
C SER A 67 12.58 2.06 8.16
N THR A 68 13.68 1.51 7.63
CA THR A 68 14.97 1.42 8.36
C THR A 68 15.57 2.79 8.61
N GLY A 69 15.60 3.70 7.63
CA GLY A 69 16.17 5.04 7.84
C GLY A 69 15.41 5.89 8.87
N ILE A 70 14.08 5.85 8.87
CA ILE A 70 13.26 6.58 9.85
C ILE A 70 13.38 5.93 11.24
N SER A 71 13.41 4.60 11.29
CA SER A 71 13.53 3.89 12.57
C SER A 71 14.93 3.99 13.16
N GLU A 72 16.01 4.08 12.36
CA GLU A 72 17.36 4.43 12.82
C GLU A 72 17.39 5.84 13.43
N ALA A 73 16.79 6.84 12.77
CA ALA A 73 16.72 8.19 13.31
C ALA A 73 15.95 8.24 14.65
N LEU A 74 14.82 7.53 14.73
CA LEU A 74 14.07 7.39 15.98
C LEU A 74 14.87 6.65 17.05
N LEU A 75 15.58 5.60 16.68
CA LEU A 75 16.44 4.83 17.57
C LEU A 75 17.53 5.71 18.19
N HIS A 76 18.18 6.56 17.38
CA HIS A 76 19.16 7.53 17.86
C HIS A 76 18.55 8.58 18.80
N CYS A 77 17.36 9.10 18.49
CA CYS A 77 16.67 10.03 19.38
C CYS A 77 16.30 9.39 20.72
N VAL A 78 15.79 8.16 20.72
CA VAL A 78 15.42 7.45 21.95
C VAL A 78 16.65 7.03 22.75
N ALA A 79 17.71 6.54 22.09
CA ALA A 79 18.99 6.25 22.75
C ALA A 79 19.57 7.50 23.41
N GLY A 80 19.57 8.65 22.72
CA GLY A 80 20.06 9.92 23.26
C GLY A 80 19.28 10.35 24.51
N LYS A 81 17.94 10.23 24.49
CA LYS A 81 17.11 10.49 25.67
C LYS A 81 17.40 9.51 26.80
N TYR A 82 17.53 8.23 26.51
CA TYR A 82 17.81 7.19 27.50
C TYR A 82 19.17 7.40 28.18
N VAL A 83 20.22 7.70 27.41
CA VAL A 83 21.56 8.00 27.93
C VAL A 83 21.53 9.27 28.79
N THR A 84 20.85 10.32 28.33
CA THR A 84 20.70 11.56 29.11
C THR A 84 19.94 11.31 30.41
N GLY A 85 18.89 10.47 30.36
CA GLY A 85 18.13 10.06 31.54
C GLY A 85 18.96 9.24 32.53
N LEU A 86 19.82 8.33 32.06
CA LEU A 86 20.75 7.58 32.93
C LEU A 86 21.79 8.50 33.60
N ILE A 87 22.31 9.47 32.87
CA ILE A 87 23.25 10.47 33.41
C ILE A 87 22.56 11.31 34.49
N LEU A 88 21.32 11.73 34.26
CA LEU A 88 20.52 12.45 35.25
C LEU A 88 20.15 11.58 36.46
N LEU A 89 19.89 10.28 36.25
CA LEU A 89 19.59 9.33 37.33
C LEU A 89 20.75 9.19 38.31
N ALA A 90 21.99 9.19 37.79
CA ALA A 90 23.19 9.15 38.62
C ALA A 90 23.42 10.43 39.45
N ALA A 91 22.73 11.54 39.11
CA ALA A 91 22.94 12.85 39.72
C ALA A 91 21.80 13.30 40.66
N MET A 92 20.73 12.51 40.81
CA MET A 92 19.49 12.92 41.48
C MET A 92 19.29 12.26 42.87
N PRO A 93 18.65 12.95 43.83
CA PRO A 93 18.35 12.41 45.16
C PRO A 93 17.22 11.36 45.15
N ASP A 94 17.20 10.49 46.17
CA ASP A 94 16.49 9.19 46.23
C ASP A 94 15.01 9.21 45.77
N ASP A 95 14.22 10.22 46.14
CA ASP A 95 12.79 10.26 45.78
C ASP A 95 12.54 10.52 44.28
N SER A 96 13.51 11.11 43.57
CA SER A 96 13.42 11.38 42.13
C SER A 96 13.82 10.18 41.27
N VAL A 97 14.50 9.20 41.87
CA VAL A 97 15.04 8.00 41.20
C VAL A 97 13.91 7.12 40.69
N ILE A 98 12.83 6.97 41.47
CA ILE A 98 11.68 6.12 41.09
C ILE A 98 10.95 6.68 39.86
N PHE A 99 10.76 8.00 39.80
CA PHE A 99 10.11 8.66 38.66
C PHE A 99 10.94 8.50 37.38
N LEU A 100 12.25 8.73 37.47
CA LEU A 100 13.14 8.65 36.34
C LEU A 100 13.37 7.20 35.87
N ALA A 101 13.42 6.23 36.79
CA ALA A 101 13.47 4.80 36.46
C ALA A 101 12.21 4.34 35.70
N ARG A 102 11.02 4.83 36.07
CA ARG A 102 9.77 4.58 35.32
C ARG A 102 9.85 5.15 33.90
N SER A 103 10.32 6.39 33.75
CA SER A 103 10.49 7.03 32.43
C SER A 103 11.51 6.28 31.55
N LEU A 104 12.65 5.88 32.12
CA LEU A 104 13.69 5.10 31.43
C LEU A 104 13.21 3.72 31.00
N SER A 105 12.45 3.01 31.85
CA SER A 105 11.91 1.68 31.49
C SER A 105 10.96 1.74 30.29
N ARG A 106 10.19 2.83 30.17
CA ARG A 106 9.27 3.10 29.07
C ARG A 106 10.04 3.41 27.78
N ASP A 107 11.02 4.30 27.85
CA ASP A 107 11.85 4.66 26.69
C ASP A 107 12.67 3.46 26.19
N LEU A 108 13.16 2.62 27.11
CA LEU A 108 13.84 1.37 26.79
C LEU A 108 12.93 0.38 26.05
N PHE A 109 11.66 0.29 26.42
CA PHE A 109 10.70 -0.58 25.73
C PHE A 109 10.44 -0.10 24.29
N ILE A 110 10.21 1.21 24.10
CA ILE A 110 10.03 1.80 22.76
C ILE A 110 11.29 1.59 21.93
N PHE A 111 12.46 1.80 22.53
CA PHE A 111 13.76 1.56 21.92
C PHE A 111 13.90 0.11 21.46
N LEU A 112 13.63 -0.86 22.34
CA LEU A 112 13.68 -2.29 22.03
C LEU A 112 12.71 -2.67 20.92
N LEU A 113 11.49 -2.13 20.94
CA LEU A 113 10.50 -2.38 19.89
C LEU A 113 10.98 -1.85 18.54
N LEU A 114 11.44 -0.59 18.49
CA LEU A 114 11.98 0.02 17.29
C LEU A 114 13.23 -0.71 16.80
N PHE A 115 14.13 -1.09 17.71
CA PHE A 115 15.35 -1.84 17.43
C PHE A 115 15.05 -3.23 16.85
N LEU A 116 14.09 -3.96 17.42
CA LEU A 116 13.70 -5.27 16.90
C LEU A 116 13.14 -5.18 15.48
N ILE A 117 12.35 -4.13 15.22
CA ILE A 117 11.80 -3.82 13.89
C ILE A 117 12.93 -3.46 12.90
N THR A 118 13.92 -2.65 13.32
CA THR A 118 15.03 -2.22 12.44
C THR A 118 15.99 -3.35 12.11
N VAL A 119 16.40 -4.12 13.12
CA VAL A 119 17.46 -5.12 13.00
C VAL A 119 16.94 -6.41 12.36
N THR A 120 15.66 -6.75 12.57
CA THR A 120 15.12 -8.04 12.10
C THR A 120 13.78 -7.95 11.36
N PRO A 121 13.62 -7.08 10.35
CA PRO A 121 12.35 -6.87 9.66
C PRO A 121 11.82 -8.12 8.94
N LYS A 122 12.69 -9.09 8.64
CA LYS A 122 12.32 -10.36 7.97
C LYS A 122 11.88 -11.46 8.92
N ARG A 123 12.16 -11.36 10.22
CA ARG A 123 11.90 -12.44 11.20
C ARG A 123 10.61 -12.26 11.97
N PHE A 124 10.08 -11.04 12.02
CA PHE A 124 8.81 -10.77 12.68
C PHE A 124 7.67 -10.85 11.68
N ALA A 125 6.75 -11.77 11.94
CA ALA A 125 5.47 -11.76 11.25
C ALA A 125 4.65 -10.56 11.72
N ALA A 126 3.92 -9.93 10.80
CA ALA A 126 3.16 -8.70 11.08
C ALA A 126 2.20 -8.83 12.28
N TYR A 127 1.62 -10.01 12.48
CA TYR A 127 0.70 -10.27 13.60
C TYR A 127 1.36 -10.15 14.98
N VAL A 128 2.67 -10.40 15.10
CA VAL A 128 3.40 -10.27 16.37
C VAL A 128 3.48 -8.81 16.77
N LEU A 129 3.74 -7.93 15.80
CA LEU A 129 3.80 -6.50 16.04
C LEU A 129 2.42 -5.93 16.38
N ASP A 130 1.38 -6.38 15.67
CA ASP A 130 -0.01 -6.03 15.96
C ASP A 130 -0.41 -6.46 17.38
N PHE A 131 -0.06 -7.68 17.80
CA PHE A 131 -0.31 -8.18 19.15
C PHE A 131 0.45 -7.39 20.22
N ALA A 132 1.74 -7.12 20.01
CA ALA A 132 2.54 -6.28 20.91
C ALA A 132 1.93 -4.88 21.07
N HIS A 133 1.40 -4.33 19.97
CA HIS A 133 0.77 -3.03 19.98
C HIS A 133 -0.56 -3.02 20.75
N LEU A 134 -1.36 -4.09 20.66
CA LEU A 134 -2.55 -4.30 21.48
C LEU A 134 -2.23 -4.44 22.96
N LEU A 135 -1.25 -5.27 23.32
CA LEU A 135 -0.79 -5.42 24.71
C LEU A 135 -0.33 -4.08 25.29
N PHE A 136 0.47 -3.35 24.54
CA PHE A 136 0.95 -2.03 24.97
C PHE A 136 -0.19 -1.02 25.12
N THR A 137 -1.19 -1.08 24.25
CA THR A 137 -2.43 -0.29 24.36
C THR A 137 -3.17 -0.61 25.66
N GLY A 138 -3.35 -1.90 25.98
CA GLY A 138 -3.97 -2.32 27.25
C GLY A 138 -3.18 -1.82 28.47
N CYS A 139 -1.85 -1.92 28.43
CA CYS A 139 -0.99 -1.42 29.51
C CYS A 139 -1.14 0.09 29.71
N LEU A 140 -1.18 0.88 28.62
CA LEU A 140 -1.37 2.32 28.71
C LEU A 140 -2.74 2.70 29.25
N ILE A 141 -3.80 2.00 28.84
CA ILE A 141 -5.14 2.22 29.39
C ILE A 141 -5.13 1.95 30.90
N PHE A 142 -4.53 0.84 31.33
CA PHE A 142 -4.40 0.51 32.74
C PHE A 142 -3.64 1.59 33.52
N ILE A 143 -2.48 2.03 33.00
CA ILE A 143 -1.67 3.09 33.61
C ILE A 143 -2.47 4.40 33.71
N ALA A 144 -3.21 4.78 32.66
CA ALA A 144 -4.03 5.99 32.65
C ALA A 144 -5.10 6.00 33.76
N PHE A 145 -5.55 4.83 34.22
CA PHE A 145 -6.48 4.71 35.34
C PHE A 145 -5.80 4.58 36.70
N ALA A 146 -4.64 3.93 36.76
CA ALA A 146 -3.95 3.63 38.02
C ALA A 146 -3.02 4.76 38.49
N ALA A 147 -2.52 5.59 37.57
CA ALA A 147 -1.55 6.63 37.89
C ALA A 147 -2.22 7.98 38.26
N PRO A 148 -1.60 8.77 39.14
CA PRO A 148 -2.09 10.11 39.47
C PRO A 148 -1.99 11.05 38.27
N PRO A 149 -2.91 12.03 38.14
CA PRO A 149 -3.06 12.90 36.96
C PRO A 149 -1.81 13.72 36.61
N ALA A 150 -0.94 14.02 37.59
CA ALA A 150 0.33 14.72 37.36
C ALA A 150 1.31 13.97 36.42
N SER A 151 1.09 12.68 36.15
CA SER A 151 1.91 11.89 35.22
C SER A 151 1.43 11.94 33.75
N CYS A 152 0.39 12.72 33.44
CA CYS A 152 -0.26 12.72 32.13
C CYS A 152 0.46 13.49 31.01
N GLU A 153 1.37 14.42 31.31
CA GLU A 153 2.09 15.20 30.27
C GLU A 153 3.01 14.30 29.41
N GLU A 154 3.68 13.33 30.03
CA GLU A 154 4.58 12.41 29.32
C GLU A 154 3.85 11.46 28.36
N PHE A 155 2.54 11.33 28.54
CA PHE A 155 1.70 10.40 27.79
C PHE A 155 1.54 10.80 26.32
N SER A 156 1.62 12.10 26.01
CA SER A 156 1.37 12.63 24.66
C SER A 156 2.53 12.36 23.71
N ALA A 157 3.77 12.52 24.19
CA ALA A 157 4.98 12.15 23.42
C ALA A 157 5.05 10.64 23.18
N LEU A 158 4.62 9.85 24.16
CA LEU A 158 4.52 8.39 24.05
C LEU A 158 3.48 7.97 23.01
N GLN A 159 2.29 8.58 23.04
CA GLN A 159 1.24 8.29 22.05
C GLN A 159 1.71 8.62 20.62
N LEU A 160 2.36 9.76 20.43
CA LEU A 160 2.87 10.16 19.11
C LEU A 160 3.94 9.19 18.60
N SER A 161 4.95 8.87 19.41
CA SER A 161 6.02 7.94 19.02
C SER A 161 5.47 6.54 18.72
N ARG A 162 4.55 6.06 19.55
CA ARG A 162 3.88 4.77 19.38
C ARG A 162 3.12 4.70 18.07
N LEU A 163 2.35 5.73 17.75
CA LEU A 163 1.57 5.73 16.53
C LEU A 163 2.45 5.92 15.29
N LEU A 164 3.52 6.73 15.36
CA LEU A 164 4.52 6.77 14.28
C LEU A 164 5.13 5.37 14.06
N ALA A 165 5.47 4.65 15.13
CA ALA A 165 5.96 3.28 15.04
C ALA A 165 4.92 2.34 14.39
N GLY A 166 3.66 2.40 14.83
CA GLY A 166 2.58 1.56 14.29
C GLY A 166 2.23 1.88 12.83
N LEU A 167 2.27 3.15 12.41
CA LEU A 167 2.06 3.55 11.01
C LEU A 167 3.22 3.11 10.11
N MET A 168 4.45 3.16 10.62
CA MET A 168 5.65 2.83 9.84
C MET A 168 5.90 1.33 9.73
N ALA A 169 5.69 0.60 10.82
CA ALA A 169 6.09 -0.80 10.94
C ALA A 169 4.90 -1.77 11.00
N GLY A 170 3.75 -1.31 11.48
CA GLY A 170 2.60 -2.17 11.80
C GLY A 170 1.39 -1.95 10.92
N ASN A 171 0.27 -2.49 11.37
CA ASN A 171 -1.03 -2.30 10.75
C ASN A 171 -1.63 -0.96 11.18
N ALA A 172 -1.64 0.02 10.25
CA ALA A 172 -2.23 1.34 10.49
C ALA A 172 -3.70 1.25 10.93
N ARG A 173 -4.47 0.29 10.38
CA ARG A 173 -5.89 0.07 10.70
C ARG A 173 -6.12 -0.37 12.14
N LEU A 174 -5.13 -1.01 12.75
CA LEU A 174 -5.18 -1.41 14.17
C LEU A 174 -4.62 -0.31 15.07
N THR A 175 -3.52 0.30 14.65
CA THR A 175 -2.78 1.33 15.40
C THR A 175 -3.62 2.57 15.69
N CYS A 176 -4.34 3.05 14.68
CA CYS A 176 -5.15 4.26 14.79
C CYS A 176 -6.32 4.13 15.78
N PRO A 177 -7.22 3.13 15.70
CA PRO A 177 -8.29 2.96 16.69
C PRO A 177 -7.74 2.68 18.09
N CYS A 178 -6.64 1.93 18.22
CA CYS A 178 -5.98 1.74 19.52
C CYS A 178 -5.48 3.05 20.11
N THR A 179 -5.02 3.99 19.28
CA THR A 179 -4.55 5.31 19.74
C THR A 179 -5.69 6.24 20.09
N LEU A 180 -6.77 6.22 19.32
CA LEU A 180 -8.01 6.91 19.66
C LEU A 180 -8.59 6.39 20.98
N LEU A 181 -8.55 5.08 21.21
CA LEU A 181 -9.02 4.47 22.46
C LEU A 181 -8.21 4.94 23.65
N VAL A 182 -6.87 4.87 23.59
CA VAL A 182 -6.01 5.37 24.68
C VAL A 182 -6.26 6.85 24.96
N PHE A 183 -6.42 7.67 23.92
CA PHE A 183 -6.77 9.09 24.10
C PHE A 183 -8.13 9.28 24.77
N ALA A 184 -9.17 8.56 24.33
CA ALA A 184 -10.49 8.61 24.94
C ALA A 184 -10.43 8.25 26.44
N MET A 185 -9.66 7.22 26.79
CA MET A 185 -9.46 6.84 28.20
C MET A 185 -8.71 7.91 28.99
N LYS A 186 -7.71 8.58 28.38
CA LYS A 186 -7.02 9.72 29.00
C LYS A 186 -8.00 10.86 29.30
N CYS A 187 -8.87 11.22 28.35
CA CYS A 187 -9.91 12.23 28.57
C CYS A 187 -10.86 11.88 29.73
N VAL A 188 -11.23 10.61 29.86
CA VAL A 188 -12.06 10.12 30.98
C VAL A 188 -11.31 10.25 32.30
N ALA A 189 -10.02 9.91 32.34
CA ALA A 189 -9.20 10.02 33.54
C ALA A 189 -9.01 11.48 33.99
N VAL A 190 -8.72 12.39 33.06
CA VAL A 190 -8.48 13.82 33.33
C VAL A 190 -9.74 14.55 33.78
N ARG A 191 -10.93 14.12 33.36
CA ARG A 191 -12.21 14.75 33.76
C ARG A 191 -12.42 14.82 35.27
N LYS A 192 -11.71 14.01 36.06
CA LYS A 192 -11.78 14.03 37.52
C LYS A 192 -11.10 15.25 38.16
N ASP A 193 -10.33 16.02 37.40
CA ASP A 193 -9.56 17.15 37.91
C ASP A 193 -9.80 18.42 37.06
N ALA A 194 -10.37 19.47 37.66
CA ALA A 194 -10.74 20.70 36.95
C ALA A 194 -9.51 21.47 36.42
N SER A 195 -8.33 21.25 37.01
CA SER A 195 -7.07 21.84 36.58
C SER A 195 -6.57 21.29 35.23
N GLY A 196 -6.93 20.04 34.89
CA GLY A 196 -6.44 19.36 33.68
C GLY A 196 -7.10 19.80 32.37
N ILE A 197 -8.13 20.64 32.40
CA ILE A 197 -8.88 21.03 31.19
C ILE A 197 -8.02 21.86 30.23
N LYS A 198 -7.12 22.70 30.73
CA LYS A 198 -6.26 23.54 29.86
C LYS A 198 -5.23 22.72 29.09
N GLU A 199 -4.65 21.71 29.71
CA GLU A 199 -3.66 20.81 29.10
C GLU A 199 -4.31 19.86 28.07
N MET A 200 -5.59 19.55 28.24
CA MET A 200 -6.32 18.64 27.35
C MET A 200 -6.42 19.14 25.90
N TRP A 201 -6.41 20.45 25.67
CA TRP A 201 -6.54 21.01 24.31
C TRP A 201 -5.40 20.58 23.37
N GLY A 202 -4.17 20.47 23.89
CA GLY A 202 -3.03 20.00 23.08
C GLY A 202 -3.22 18.57 22.59
N ASP A 203 -3.74 17.70 23.46
CA ASP A 203 -4.00 16.30 23.12
C ASP A 203 -5.20 16.13 22.18
N VAL A 204 -6.22 16.98 22.31
CA VAL A 204 -7.36 17.03 21.38
C VAL A 204 -6.86 17.38 19.97
N TRP A 205 -6.03 18.42 19.84
CA TRP A 205 -5.44 18.80 18.54
C TRP A 205 -4.55 17.71 17.97
N LEU A 206 -3.72 17.07 18.80
CA LEU A 206 -2.88 15.94 18.39
C LEU A 206 -3.75 14.79 17.87
N THR A 207 -4.83 14.46 18.57
CA THR A 207 -5.74 13.39 18.18
C THR A 207 -6.46 13.69 16.87
N LEU A 208 -6.94 14.92 16.71
CA LEU A 208 -7.58 15.35 15.48
C LEU A 208 -6.60 15.33 14.30
N PHE A 209 -5.38 15.81 14.51
CA PHE A 209 -4.29 15.67 13.53
C PHE A 209 -4.07 14.20 13.16
N MET A 210 -4.07 13.30 14.15
CA MET A 210 -3.85 11.88 13.89
C MET A 210 -4.99 11.21 13.13
N LEU A 211 -6.22 11.60 13.41
CA LEU A 211 -7.39 11.14 12.66
C LEU A 211 -7.30 11.57 11.19
N VAL A 212 -6.90 12.83 10.93
CA VAL A 212 -6.72 13.34 9.56
C VAL A 212 -5.62 12.57 8.84
N VAL A 213 -4.47 12.35 9.47
CA VAL A 213 -3.37 11.55 8.88
C VAL A 213 -3.84 10.13 8.53
N PHE A 214 -4.62 9.49 9.40
CA PHE A 214 -5.18 8.17 9.15
C PHE A 214 -6.15 8.16 7.96
N ILE A 215 -7.09 9.11 7.90
CA ILE A 215 -8.04 9.23 6.80
C ILE A 215 -7.30 9.43 5.48
N VAL A 216 -6.31 10.34 5.45
CA VAL A 216 -5.48 10.58 4.26
C VAL A 216 -4.72 9.30 3.86
N TYR A 217 -4.17 8.57 4.82
CA TYR A 217 -3.49 7.29 4.57
C TYR A 217 -4.42 6.25 3.95
N GLU A 218 -5.62 6.03 4.52
CA GLU A 218 -6.59 5.08 3.96
C GLU A 218 -7.09 5.51 2.59
N LEU A 219 -7.33 6.81 2.35
CA LEU A 219 -7.72 7.30 1.02
C LEU A 219 -6.62 7.09 -0.02
N LEU A 220 -5.35 7.31 0.36
CA LEU A 220 -4.21 7.05 -0.53
C LEU A 220 -4.05 5.55 -0.79
N LEU A 221 -4.17 4.72 0.24
CA LEU A 221 -4.06 3.27 0.11
C LEU A 221 -5.21 2.70 -0.72
N PHE A 222 -6.43 3.20 -0.51
CA PHE A 222 -7.58 2.88 -1.33
C PHE A 222 -7.32 3.21 -2.79
N ARG A 223 -6.86 4.43 -3.11
CA ARG A 223 -6.50 4.82 -4.49
C ARG A 223 -5.43 3.91 -5.09
N ILE A 224 -4.35 3.64 -4.35
CA ILE A 224 -3.28 2.75 -4.83
C ILE A 224 -3.85 1.35 -5.12
N VAL A 225 -4.67 0.81 -4.22
CA VAL A 225 -5.28 -0.52 -4.39
C VAL A 225 -6.26 -0.51 -5.57
N THR A 226 -7.14 0.48 -5.69
CA THR A 226 -8.07 0.56 -6.83
C THR A 226 -7.36 0.69 -8.16
N ASP A 227 -6.22 1.36 -8.20
CA ASP A 227 -5.48 1.56 -9.45
C ASP A 227 -4.59 0.35 -9.79
N THR A 228 -4.12 -0.41 -8.79
CA THR A 228 -3.17 -1.53 -8.99
C THR A 228 -3.82 -2.91 -9.08
N VAL A 229 -4.93 -3.13 -8.38
CA VAL A 229 -5.66 -4.40 -8.42
C VAL A 229 -6.14 -4.78 -9.81
N PRO A 230 -6.75 -3.92 -10.64
CA PRO A 230 -7.22 -4.32 -11.96
C PRO A 230 -6.06 -4.79 -12.85
N LEU A 231 -4.91 -4.11 -12.78
CA LEU A 231 -3.70 -4.48 -13.51
C LEU A 231 -3.11 -5.81 -13.03
N ALA A 232 -3.04 -6.02 -11.71
CA ALA A 232 -2.50 -7.27 -11.15
C ALA A 232 -3.41 -8.48 -11.44
N VAL A 233 -4.73 -8.28 -11.41
CA VAL A 233 -5.71 -9.31 -11.78
C VAL A 233 -5.57 -9.63 -13.26
N LEU A 234 -5.45 -8.62 -14.13
CA LEU A 234 -5.21 -8.82 -15.56
C LEU A 234 -3.93 -9.60 -15.82
N ALA A 235 -2.81 -9.21 -15.19
CA ALA A 235 -1.54 -9.92 -15.32
C ALA A 235 -1.63 -11.37 -14.85
N THR A 236 -2.36 -11.63 -13.76
CA THR A 236 -2.57 -13.00 -13.25
C THR A 236 -3.43 -13.81 -14.22
N LYS A 237 -4.50 -13.23 -14.77
CA LYS A 237 -5.35 -13.87 -15.80
C LYS A 237 -4.55 -14.16 -17.07
N ALA A 238 -3.76 -13.21 -17.55
CA ALA A 238 -2.90 -13.37 -18.72
C ALA A 238 -1.83 -14.44 -18.48
N SER A 239 -1.22 -14.48 -17.30
CA SER A 239 -0.24 -15.52 -16.94
C SER A 239 -0.89 -16.91 -16.90
N LEU A 240 -2.09 -17.02 -16.33
CA LEU A 240 -2.83 -18.28 -16.30
C LEU A 240 -3.22 -18.75 -17.71
N LEU A 241 -3.82 -17.86 -18.53
CA LEU A 241 -4.20 -18.17 -19.90
C LEU A 241 -2.98 -18.48 -20.78
N SER A 242 -1.86 -17.80 -20.59
CA SER A 242 -0.65 -18.07 -21.38
C SER A 242 0.00 -19.42 -21.09
N ALA A 243 -0.33 -20.03 -19.94
CA ALA A 243 0.08 -21.39 -19.58
C ALA A 243 -0.89 -22.46 -20.11
N LEU A 244 -2.14 -22.10 -20.39
CA LEU A 244 -3.20 -23.03 -20.83
C LEU A 244 -3.47 -22.96 -22.35
N CYS A 245 -3.27 -21.79 -22.95
CA CYS A 245 -3.61 -21.49 -24.33
C CYS A 245 -2.35 -21.33 -25.19
N ASP A 246 -2.45 -21.73 -26.46
CA ASP A 246 -1.36 -21.58 -27.44
C ASP A 246 -1.04 -20.12 -27.73
N ALA A 247 -2.04 -19.24 -27.69
CA ALA A 247 -1.92 -17.79 -27.84
C ALA A 247 -2.85 -17.07 -26.87
N VAL A 248 -2.44 -15.86 -26.45
CA VAL A 248 -3.25 -14.93 -25.66
C VAL A 248 -3.20 -13.58 -26.34
N VAL A 249 -4.34 -12.93 -26.43
CA VAL A 249 -4.54 -11.69 -27.20
C VAL A 249 -5.33 -10.70 -26.37
N THR A 250 -4.73 -9.54 -26.13
CA THR A 250 -5.39 -8.41 -25.49
C THR A 250 -6.14 -7.60 -26.54
N LEU A 251 -7.46 -7.54 -26.43
CA LEU A 251 -8.34 -6.76 -27.29
C LEU A 251 -8.88 -5.55 -26.54
N GLY A 252 -8.97 -4.42 -27.24
CA GLY A 252 -9.58 -3.21 -26.72
C GLY A 252 -11.11 -3.24 -26.83
N PRO A 253 -11.78 -2.15 -26.44
CA PRO A 253 -13.24 -2.05 -26.46
C PRO A 253 -13.87 -2.23 -27.85
N ASP A 254 -13.13 -1.87 -28.90
CA ASP A 254 -13.54 -2.00 -30.30
C ASP A 254 -13.08 -3.33 -30.93
N LEU A 255 -12.66 -4.30 -30.11
CA LEU A 255 -12.11 -5.61 -30.51
C LEU A 255 -10.84 -5.53 -31.36
N GLN A 256 -10.14 -4.39 -31.31
CA GLN A 256 -8.83 -4.22 -31.92
C GLN A 256 -7.75 -4.82 -31.04
N ILE A 257 -6.74 -5.44 -31.66
CA ILE A 257 -5.60 -6.03 -30.94
C ILE A 257 -4.71 -4.91 -30.39
N VAL A 258 -4.67 -4.74 -29.07
CA VAL A 258 -3.97 -3.62 -28.42
C VAL A 258 -2.46 -3.86 -28.33
N GLU A 259 -2.07 -5.11 -28.08
CA GLU A 259 -0.68 -5.50 -27.86
C GLU A 259 -0.16 -6.39 -29.00
N LYS A 260 1.17 -6.51 -29.14
CA LYS A 260 1.74 -7.41 -30.13
C LYS A 260 1.37 -8.86 -29.77
N ALA A 261 0.70 -9.55 -30.70
CA ALA A 261 0.28 -10.94 -30.54
C ALA A 261 1.09 -11.89 -31.44
N PRO A 262 2.40 -12.11 -31.19
CA PRO A 262 3.26 -12.89 -32.08
C PRO A 262 2.85 -14.36 -32.18
N LYS A 263 2.33 -14.95 -31.09
CA LYS A 263 1.85 -16.34 -31.10
C LYS A 263 0.64 -16.50 -32.02
N LEU A 264 -0.31 -15.55 -31.98
CA LEU A 264 -1.44 -15.54 -32.90
C LEU A 264 -0.98 -15.33 -34.35
N ALA A 265 -0.06 -14.40 -34.61
CA ALA A 265 0.49 -14.17 -35.95
C ALA A 265 1.11 -15.44 -36.54
N ASN A 266 1.83 -16.19 -35.71
CA ASN A 266 2.42 -17.47 -36.10
C ASN A 266 1.35 -18.55 -36.35
N LEU A 267 0.31 -18.64 -35.51
CA LEU A 267 -0.81 -19.58 -35.72
C LEU A 267 -1.56 -19.30 -37.03
N LEU A 268 -1.76 -18.02 -37.36
CA LEU A 268 -2.42 -17.59 -38.60
C LEU A 268 -1.50 -17.66 -39.83
N CYS A 269 -0.26 -18.15 -39.67
CA CYS A 269 0.73 -18.27 -40.74
C CYS A 269 0.90 -16.97 -41.54
N GLN A 270 0.85 -15.81 -40.87
CA GLN A 270 1.03 -14.54 -41.56
C GLN A 270 2.45 -14.46 -42.11
N LYS A 271 2.56 -14.43 -43.45
CA LYS A 271 3.84 -14.32 -44.11
C LYS A 271 4.46 -12.96 -43.78
N PRO A 272 5.75 -12.88 -43.42
CA PRO A 272 6.45 -11.61 -43.22
C PRO A 272 6.53 -10.74 -44.50
N GLU A 273 6.07 -11.26 -45.64
CA GLU A 273 6.43 -10.77 -46.97
C GLU A 273 5.81 -9.43 -47.34
N GLU A 274 4.66 -9.06 -46.75
CA GLU A 274 4.02 -7.77 -47.00
C GLU A 274 4.64 -6.62 -46.18
N THR A 275 5.46 -6.93 -45.17
CA THR A 275 6.14 -5.93 -44.31
C THR A 275 7.68 -6.00 -44.40
N LYS A 276 8.22 -6.68 -45.42
CA LYS A 276 9.66 -6.87 -45.64
C LYS A 276 10.48 -5.58 -45.81
N ALA A 277 9.86 -4.43 -46.06
CA ALA A 277 10.59 -3.18 -46.29
C ALA A 277 11.32 -2.63 -45.04
N GLN A 278 11.03 -3.12 -43.82
CA GLN A 278 11.62 -2.56 -42.59
C GLN A 278 12.13 -3.59 -41.56
N GLY A 279 12.16 -4.89 -41.89
CA GLY A 279 12.67 -5.91 -40.97
C GLY A 279 11.87 -6.06 -39.66
N MET A 280 10.64 -5.54 -39.62
CA MET A 280 9.73 -5.73 -38.49
C MET A 280 8.94 -7.03 -38.68
N SER A 281 8.84 -7.82 -37.61
CA SER A 281 7.94 -8.97 -37.54
C SER A 281 6.50 -8.53 -37.85
N PRO A 282 5.69 -9.33 -38.56
CA PRO A 282 4.29 -9.01 -38.82
C PRO A 282 3.58 -8.78 -37.49
N SER A 283 3.08 -7.55 -37.31
CA SER A 283 2.42 -7.13 -36.09
C SER A 283 0.92 -7.09 -36.35
N LEU A 284 0.16 -7.91 -35.63
CA LEU A 284 -1.31 -7.86 -35.63
C LEU A 284 -1.85 -6.66 -34.83
N GLN A 285 -0.98 -5.91 -34.15
CA GLN A 285 -1.38 -4.77 -33.34
C GLN A 285 -2.15 -3.73 -34.17
N GLY A 286 -3.32 -3.32 -33.68
CA GLY A 286 -4.23 -2.36 -34.30
C GLY A 286 -5.22 -2.97 -35.30
N SER A 287 -5.04 -4.24 -35.70
CA SER A 287 -6.02 -4.92 -36.57
C SER A 287 -7.26 -5.35 -35.78
N ASN A 288 -8.41 -5.44 -36.45
CA ASN A 288 -9.64 -5.90 -35.82
C ASN A 288 -9.61 -7.43 -35.72
N PHE A 289 -9.85 -7.97 -34.52
CA PHE A 289 -9.83 -9.42 -34.31
C PHE A 289 -10.87 -10.16 -35.16
N LEU A 290 -12.01 -9.52 -35.45
CA LEU A 290 -13.07 -10.08 -36.30
C LEU A 290 -12.59 -10.36 -37.73
N ASP A 291 -11.58 -9.64 -38.23
CA ASP A 291 -11.06 -9.85 -39.59
C ASP A 291 -10.42 -11.24 -39.75
N PHE A 292 -10.01 -11.86 -38.64
CA PHE A 292 -9.44 -13.20 -38.62
C PHE A 292 -10.46 -14.29 -38.33
N ILE A 293 -11.73 -13.98 -38.05
CA ILE A 293 -12.80 -14.96 -37.80
C ILE A 293 -13.59 -15.21 -39.08
N SER A 294 -13.91 -16.47 -39.36
CA SER A 294 -14.77 -16.84 -40.49
C SER A 294 -16.10 -16.08 -40.45
N GLN A 295 -16.62 -15.69 -41.62
CA GLN A 295 -17.87 -14.91 -41.69
C GLN A 295 -19.05 -15.62 -41.00
N THR A 296 -19.07 -16.96 -41.01
CA THR A 296 -20.09 -17.78 -40.36
C THR A 296 -20.03 -17.77 -38.83
N ASP A 297 -18.86 -17.50 -38.24
CA ASP A 297 -18.67 -17.49 -36.78
C ASP A 297 -18.67 -16.09 -36.17
N LYS A 298 -18.59 -15.01 -36.96
CA LYS A 298 -18.53 -13.62 -36.45
C LYS A 298 -19.71 -13.28 -35.53
N GLU A 299 -20.93 -13.63 -35.91
CA GLU A 299 -22.11 -13.33 -35.10
C GLU A 299 -22.11 -14.11 -33.78
N ARG A 300 -21.72 -15.40 -33.82
CA ARG A 300 -21.58 -16.25 -32.63
C ARG A 300 -20.52 -15.71 -31.67
N PHE A 301 -19.41 -15.23 -32.22
CA PHE A 301 -18.34 -14.61 -31.44
C PHE A 301 -18.79 -13.30 -30.78
N MET A 302 -19.52 -12.46 -31.50
CA MET A 302 -20.07 -11.22 -30.93
C MET A 302 -21.04 -11.53 -29.78
N LEU A 303 -21.93 -12.51 -29.96
CA LEU A 303 -22.79 -12.97 -28.88
C LEU A 303 -21.99 -13.49 -27.70
N PHE A 304 -20.96 -14.31 -27.93
CA PHE A 304 -20.09 -14.82 -26.87
C PHE A 304 -19.42 -13.71 -26.05
N ILE A 305 -18.94 -12.64 -26.70
CA ILE A 305 -18.31 -11.51 -25.99
C ILE A 305 -19.32 -10.65 -25.23
N TYR A 306 -20.51 -10.39 -25.80
CA TYR A 306 -21.51 -9.49 -25.21
C TYR A 306 -22.47 -10.19 -24.23
N GLN A 307 -22.63 -11.51 -24.32
CA GLN A 307 -23.52 -12.26 -23.44
C GLN A 307 -22.92 -12.55 -22.07
N ILE A 308 -21.60 -12.52 -21.92
CA ILE A 308 -20.96 -12.68 -20.62
C ILE A 308 -21.21 -11.38 -19.84
N PRO A 309 -22.13 -11.38 -18.86
CA PRO A 309 -22.35 -10.18 -18.07
C PRO A 309 -21.03 -9.87 -17.38
N VAL A 310 -20.65 -8.59 -17.38
CA VAL A 310 -19.54 -8.08 -16.59
C VAL A 310 -19.83 -8.44 -15.14
N GLU A 311 -19.33 -9.60 -14.68
CA GLU A 311 -19.49 -10.13 -13.33
C GLU A 311 -18.70 -9.24 -12.36
N ALA A 312 -19.14 -8.00 -12.16
CA ALA A 312 -18.46 -7.07 -11.27
C ALA A 312 -19.31 -5.86 -10.86
N SER A 313 -20.65 -5.96 -10.77
CA SER A 313 -21.45 -4.87 -10.19
C SER A 313 -22.80 -5.32 -9.63
N SER A 314 -22.85 -6.34 -8.75
CA SER A 314 -23.75 -6.37 -7.58
C SER A 314 -23.85 -7.78 -6.99
N ALA A 315 -23.23 -7.98 -5.83
CA ALA A 315 -23.71 -8.68 -4.63
C ALA A 315 -24.61 -9.95 -4.69
N SER A 316 -24.91 -10.56 -5.83
CA SER A 316 -25.62 -11.83 -5.92
C SER A 316 -24.59 -12.95 -5.90
N ARG A 317 -24.67 -13.80 -4.87
CA ARG A 317 -23.87 -15.03 -4.69
C ARG A 317 -24.23 -16.12 -5.71
N ALA A 318 -24.59 -15.76 -6.94
CA ALA A 318 -24.69 -16.75 -8.00
C ALA A 318 -23.25 -17.20 -8.30
N GLU A 319 -23.00 -18.50 -8.18
CA GLU A 319 -21.70 -19.06 -8.52
C GLU A 319 -21.36 -18.65 -9.96
N PRO A 320 -20.12 -18.17 -10.22
CA PRO A 320 -19.72 -17.74 -11.55
C PRO A 320 -19.91 -18.92 -12.50
N ALA A 321 -20.58 -18.67 -13.63
CA ALA A 321 -20.79 -19.70 -14.64
C ALA A 321 -19.42 -20.27 -15.07
N PRO A 322 -19.30 -21.58 -15.33
CA PRO A 322 -18.06 -22.15 -15.81
C PRO A 322 -17.59 -21.40 -17.06
N ALA A 323 -16.29 -21.15 -17.16
CA ALA A 323 -15.70 -20.43 -18.28
C ALA A 323 -16.13 -21.09 -19.61
N GLU A 324 -16.99 -20.40 -20.36
CA GLU A 324 -17.48 -20.90 -21.64
C GLU A 324 -16.38 -20.80 -22.69
N ALA A 325 -16.27 -21.83 -23.51
CA ALA A 325 -15.32 -21.89 -24.61
C ALA A 325 -16.07 -21.88 -25.93
N LEU A 326 -15.62 -21.07 -26.89
CA LEU A 326 -16.22 -20.96 -28.21
C LEU A 326 -15.29 -21.53 -29.27
N ASN A 327 -15.73 -22.60 -29.94
CA ASN A 327 -15.03 -23.11 -31.11
C ASN A 327 -15.39 -22.26 -32.33
N VAL A 328 -14.36 -21.65 -32.95
CA VAL A 328 -14.49 -20.85 -34.17
C VAL A 328 -13.45 -21.28 -35.20
N GLN A 329 -13.76 -21.01 -36.45
CA GLN A 329 -12.83 -21.14 -37.55
C GLN A 329 -12.17 -19.77 -37.83
N MET A 330 -10.85 -19.69 -37.69
CA MET A 330 -10.07 -18.51 -38.05
C MET A 330 -9.48 -18.61 -39.46
N GLN A 331 -9.24 -17.46 -40.09
CA GLN A 331 -8.68 -17.32 -41.44
C GLN A 331 -7.34 -16.58 -41.37
N GLY A 332 -6.30 -17.21 -41.91
CA GLY A 332 -4.97 -16.61 -42.07
C GLY A 332 -4.77 -15.95 -43.43
N GLY A 333 -3.65 -15.24 -43.62
CA GLY A 333 -3.35 -14.49 -44.84
C GLY A 333 -3.14 -15.33 -46.12
N SER A 334 -3.11 -16.66 -46.01
CA SER A 334 -2.84 -17.58 -47.13
C SER A 334 -4.04 -18.45 -47.51
N SER A 335 -5.27 -18.01 -47.19
CA SER A 335 -6.51 -18.81 -47.30
C SER A 335 -6.54 -20.08 -46.45
N ILE A 336 -5.51 -20.29 -45.62
CA ILE A 336 -5.47 -21.36 -44.63
C ILE A 336 -6.47 -21.02 -43.53
N SER A 337 -7.28 -22.01 -43.20
CA SER A 337 -8.23 -21.91 -42.12
C SER A 337 -7.87 -22.87 -41.00
N ILE A 338 -7.89 -22.36 -39.77
CA ILE A 338 -7.57 -23.13 -38.56
C ILE A 338 -8.79 -23.14 -37.65
N GLN A 339 -9.11 -24.29 -37.06
CA GLN A 339 -10.11 -24.36 -36.00
C GLN A 339 -9.42 -24.07 -34.68
N VAL A 340 -9.99 -23.15 -33.91
CA VAL A 340 -9.48 -22.76 -32.60
C VAL A 340 -10.61 -22.79 -31.58
N GLN A 341 -10.24 -23.07 -30.34
CA GLN A 341 -11.11 -22.93 -29.18
C GLN A 341 -10.74 -21.63 -28.47
N LEU A 342 -11.67 -20.67 -28.43
CA LEU A 342 -11.49 -19.39 -27.77
C LEU A 342 -12.00 -19.45 -26.34
N PHE A 343 -11.19 -18.92 -25.43
CA PHE A 343 -11.60 -18.61 -24.07
C PHE A 343 -11.73 -17.10 -23.97
N HIS A 344 -12.65 -16.60 -23.15
CA HIS A 344 -12.84 -15.16 -23.01
C HIS A 344 -12.82 -14.75 -21.54
N SER A 345 -12.13 -13.64 -21.27
CA SER A 345 -12.26 -12.92 -20.02
C SER A 345 -12.37 -11.42 -20.30
N SER A 346 -13.37 -10.78 -19.72
CA SER A 346 -13.46 -9.32 -19.72
C SER A 346 -12.75 -8.71 -18.50
N PHE A 347 -12.31 -7.47 -18.65
CA PHE A 347 -11.77 -6.65 -17.57
C PHE A 347 -12.12 -5.18 -17.80
N LEU A 348 -12.15 -4.39 -16.74
CA LEU A 348 -12.38 -2.95 -16.84
C LEU A 348 -11.03 -2.24 -17.03
N GLU A 349 -10.91 -1.48 -18.11
CA GLU A 349 -9.78 -0.60 -18.36
C GLU A 349 -9.82 0.64 -17.44
N PRO A 350 -8.70 1.34 -17.23
CA PRO A 350 -8.64 2.53 -16.37
C PRO A 350 -9.56 3.68 -16.82
N ASP A 351 -9.98 3.70 -18.09
CA ASP A 351 -10.91 4.69 -18.64
C ASP A 351 -12.39 4.30 -18.42
N GLY A 352 -12.64 3.16 -17.76
CA GLY A 352 -13.97 2.63 -17.49
C GLY A 352 -14.58 1.85 -18.66
N LYS A 353 -13.85 1.63 -19.75
CA LYS A 353 -14.29 0.77 -20.85
C LYS A 353 -13.97 -0.69 -20.55
N VAL A 354 -14.63 -1.59 -21.27
CA VAL A 354 -14.39 -3.03 -21.14
C VAL A 354 -13.31 -3.42 -22.13
N GLY A 355 -12.19 -3.94 -21.62
CA GLY A 355 -11.18 -4.65 -22.40
C GLY A 355 -11.48 -6.15 -22.39
N HIS A 356 -10.96 -6.87 -23.38
CA HIS A 356 -11.18 -8.30 -23.55
C HIS A 356 -9.84 -9.02 -23.66
N LEU A 357 -9.74 -10.19 -23.01
CA LEU A 357 -8.60 -11.09 -23.10
C LEU A 357 -9.10 -12.40 -23.71
N ILE A 358 -8.48 -12.80 -24.82
CA ILE A 358 -8.82 -14.02 -25.57
C ILE A 358 -7.64 -14.97 -25.60
#